data_AF-A0A679K2C0-F1
#
_entry.id   AF-A0A679K2C0-F1
#
_cell.length_a   1.000
_cell.length_b   1.000
_cell.length_c   1.000
_cell.angle_alpha   90.00
_cell.angle_beta   90.00
_cell.angle_gamma   90.00
#
_symmetry.space_group_name_H-M   'P 1'
#
loop_
_entity.id
_entity.type
_entity.pdbx_description
1 polymer ?
#
loop_
_entity_poly.entity_id
_entity_poly.type
_entity_poly.pdbx_seq_one_letter_code
_entity_poly.pdbx_strand_id
1 'polypeptide(L)' 'MTPTKKLARVLTDETDGGYRLTIETVDGEIFRILATEDQVNDLIDELDELVGDDADEKPPLTEEEEHVGEEQPS' A
#
# COMPACT_ATOMS: atom_id res chain seq x y z
N MET A 1 24.10 -14.05 -4.98
CA MET A 1 23.10 -13.04 -4.58
C MET A 1 22.91 -12.09 -5.73
N THR A 2 21.68 -11.84 -6.14
CA THR A 2 21.34 -10.78 -7.10
C THR A 2 21.43 -9.42 -6.39
N PRO A 3 21.99 -8.39 -7.03
CA PRO A 3 22.04 -7.06 -6.44
C PRO A 3 20.64 -6.48 -6.28
N THR A 4 20.35 -5.89 -5.12
CA THR A 4 19.09 -5.16 -4.89
C THR A 4 19.03 -3.91 -5.77
N LYS A 5 17.91 -3.72 -6.47
CA LYS A 5 17.68 -2.56 -7.34
C LYS A 5 16.67 -1.61 -6.71
N LYS A 6 16.81 -0.32 -7.02
CA LYS A 6 15.82 0.68 -6.62
C LYS A 6 14.59 0.55 -7.49
N LEU A 7 13.44 0.38 -6.85
CA LEU A 7 12.14 0.39 -7.49
C LEU A 7 11.82 1.80 -8.01
N ALA A 8 11.42 1.92 -9.27
CA ALA A 8 10.94 3.15 -9.87
C ALA A 8 9.41 3.17 -9.96
N ARG A 9 8.80 2.06 -10.39
CA ARG A 9 7.35 1.95 -10.57
C ARG A 9 6.87 0.50 -10.55
N VAL A 10 5.65 0.28 -10.09
CA VAL A 10 4.88 -0.95 -10.26
C VAL A 10 3.61 -0.65 -11.05
N LEU A 11 3.29 -1.48 -12.04
CA LEU A 11 2.00 -1.47 -12.75
C LEU A 11 1.36 -2.85 -12.64
N THR A 12 0.03 -2.88 -12.54
CA THR A 12 -0.76 -4.11 -12.45
C THR A 12 -1.81 -4.15 -13.54
N ASP A 13 -2.00 -5.34 -14.13
CA ASP A 13 -3.04 -5.59 -15.12
C ASP A 13 -3.68 -6.96 -14.84
N GLU A 14 -5.00 -7.06 -15.03
CA GLU A 14 -5.67 -8.36 -15.13
C GLU A 14 -5.42 -8.97 -16.52
N THR A 15 -5.19 -10.29 -16.56
CA THR A 15 -4.90 -11.04 -17.78
C THR A 15 -5.57 -12.42 -17.75
N ASP A 16 -5.69 -13.06 -18.91
CA ASP A 16 -6.12 -14.46 -18.97
C ASP A 16 -5.12 -15.35 -18.22
N GLY A 17 -5.50 -15.81 -17.03
CA GLY A 17 -4.66 -16.63 -16.16
C GLY A 17 -4.14 -15.94 -14.89
N GLY A 18 -4.58 -14.71 -14.59
CA GLY A 18 -4.29 -14.03 -13.32
C GLY A 18 -3.88 -12.58 -13.50
N TYR A 19 -2.92 -12.12 -12.69
CA TYR A 19 -2.49 -10.74 -12.62
C TYR A 19 -1.06 -10.60 -13.12
N ARG A 20 -0.83 -9.64 -14.01
CA ARG A 20 0.52 -9.26 -14.45
C ARG A 20 1.02 -8.09 -13.61
N LEU A 21 2.12 -8.30 -12.91
CA LEU A 21 2.88 -7.24 -12.23
C LEU A 21 4.06 -6.84 -13.11
N THR A 22 4.15 -5.57 -13.47
CA THR A 22 5.30 -4.99 -14.16
C THR A 22 6.08 -4.12 -13.19
N ILE A 23 7.32 -4.50 -12.92
CA ILE A 23 8.23 -3.82 -12.00
C ILE A 23 9.31 -3.14 -12.84
N GLU A 24 9.41 -1.82 -12.72
CA GLU A 24 10.43 -1.00 -13.36
C GLU A 24 11.42 -0.49 -12.31
N THR A 25 12.71 -0.63 -12.59
CA THR A 25 13.78 -0.15 -11.71
C THR A 25 14.32 1.19 -12.19
N VAL A 26 14.98 1.93 -11.30
CA VAL A 26 15.51 3.28 -11.60
C VAL A 26 16.60 3.26 -12.69
N ASP A 27 17.31 2.14 -12.87
CA ASP A 27 18.26 1.93 -13.96
C ASP A 27 17.58 1.52 -15.28
N GLY A 28 16.25 1.46 -15.32
CA GLY A 28 15.44 1.23 -16.53
C GLY A 28 15.20 -0.24 -16.87
N GLU A 29 15.55 -1.18 -15.98
CA GLU A 29 15.18 -2.58 -16.19
C GLU A 29 13.71 -2.80 -15.87
N ILE A 30 13.09 -3.70 -16.63
CA ILE A 30 11.66 -4.02 -16.52
C ILE A 30 11.52 -5.53 -16.34
N PHE A 31 10.87 -5.91 -15.24
CA PHE A 31 10.51 -7.27 -14.91
C PHE A 31 9.00 -7.43 -15.03
N ARG A 32 8.54 -8.54 -15.62
CA ARG A 32 7.12 -8.88 -15.72
C ARG A 32 6.89 -10.23 -15.07
N ILE A 33 5.95 -10.26 -14.13
CA ILE A 33 5.61 -11.43 -13.34
C ILE A 33 4.13 -11.71 -13.56
N LEU A 34 3.78 -12.97 -13.80
CA LEU A 34 2.39 -13.44 -13.77
C LEU A 34 2.15 -14.08 -12.41
N ALA A 35 1.11 -13.65 -11.73
CA ALA A 35 0.73 -14.12 -10.40
C ALA A 35 -0.74 -14.56 -10.39
N THR A 36 -1.07 -15.52 -9.53
CA THR A 36 -2.46 -15.86 -9.22
C THR A 36 -3.07 -14.83 -8.28
N GLU A 37 -4.39 -14.88 -8.10
CA GLU A 37 -5.10 -14.07 -7.11
C GLU A 37 -4.54 -14.29 -5.69
N ASP A 38 -4.40 -15.56 -5.28
CA ASP A 38 -3.83 -15.92 -3.97
C ASP A 38 -2.45 -15.29 -3.74
N GLN A 39 -1.57 -15.34 -4.75
CA GLN A 39 -0.22 -14.76 -4.66
C GLN A 39 -0.22 -13.23 -4.59
N VAL A 40 -1.23 -12.57 -5.19
CA VAL A 40 -1.39 -11.12 -5.06
C VAL A 40 -1.90 -10.77 -3.67
N ASN A 41 -2.84 -11.55 -3.12
CA ASN A 41 -3.33 -11.35 -1.76
C ASN A 41 -2.22 -11.55 -0.73
N ASP A 42 -1.43 -12.63 -0.85
CA ASP A 42 -0.27 -12.86 0.01
C ASP A 42 0.74 -11.69 -0.05
N LEU A 43 0.93 -11.08 -1.23
CA LEU A 43 1.79 -9.91 -1.40
C LEU A 43 1.22 -8.66 -0.72
N ILE A 44 -0.10 -8.46 -0.77
CA ILE A 44 -0.77 -7.32 -0.09
C ILE A 44 -0.55 -7.44 1.41
N ASP A 45 -0.81 -8.62 1.98
CA ASP A 45 -0.66 -8.85 3.42
C ASP A 45 0.78 -8.58 3.89
N GLU A 46 1.79 -9.03 3.15
CA GLU A 46 3.21 -8.78 3.47
C GLU A 46 3.57 -7.28 3.38
N LEU A 47 3.04 -6.55 2.40
CA LEU A 47 3.27 -5.12 2.26
C LEU A 47 2.55 -4.32 3.36
N ASP A 48 1.34 -4.73 3.73
CA ASP A 48 0.57 -4.13 4.81
C ASP A 48 1.25 -4.36 6.17
N GLU A 49 1.82 -5.55 6.42
CA GLU A 49 2.64 -5.80 7.61
C GLU A 49 3.91 -4.92 7.62
N LEU A 50 4.57 -4.77 6.47
CA LEU A 50 5.80 -3.99 6.36
C LEU A 50 5.59 -2.48 6.54
N VAL A 51 4.48 -1.94 6.02
CA VAL A 51 4.19 -0.49 6.01
C VAL A 51 3.25 -0.07 7.15
N GLY A 52 2.40 -0.97 7.62
CA GLY A 52 1.32 -0.71 8.57
C GLY A 52 1.77 -0.49 10.01
N ASP A 53 2.90 -1.04 10.44
CA ASP A 53 3.40 -0.89 11.84
C ASP A 53 3.76 0.57 12.20
N ASP A 54 4.08 1.42 11.21
CA ASP A 54 4.38 2.84 11.40
C ASP A 54 3.17 3.78 11.15
N ALA A 55 2.04 3.28 10.63
CA ALA A 55 0.91 4.10 10.18
C ALA A 55 -0.23 4.24 11.20
N ASP A 56 -0.22 3.43 12.27
CA ASP A 56 -1.29 3.37 13.28
C ASP A 56 -1.01 4.17 14.57
N GLU A 57 -0.01 5.07 14.59
CA GLU A 57 -0.02 6.19 15.54
C GLU A 57 -1.06 7.24 15.10
N LYS A 58 -2.35 6.90 15.18
CA LYS A 58 -3.37 7.95 15.30
C LYS A 58 -3.06 8.70 16.60
N PRO A 59 -2.77 10.02 16.57
CA PRO A 59 -2.70 10.77 17.81
C PRO A 59 -4.05 10.61 18.52
N PRO A 60 -4.07 10.40 19.85
CA PRO A 60 -5.33 10.33 20.59
C PRO A 60 -6.10 11.62 20.31
N LEU A 61 -7.36 11.51 19.88
CA LEU A 61 -8.27 12.63 19.81
C LEU A 61 -8.29 13.28 21.20
N THR A 62 -7.70 14.45 21.33
CA THR A 62 -7.81 15.25 22.55
C THR A 62 -9.27 15.67 22.69
N GLU A 63 -9.79 15.58 23.91
CA GLU A 63 -11.19 15.76 24.33
C GLU A 63 -11.83 17.13 23.98
N GLU A 64 -11.16 17.96 23.17
CA GLU A 64 -11.56 19.33 22.84
C GLU A 64 -12.55 19.45 21.66
N GLU A 65 -12.79 18.38 20.89
CA GLU A 65 -13.78 18.38 19.79
C GLU A 65 -15.19 17.91 20.20
N GLU A 66 -15.44 17.54 21.46
CA GLU A 66 -16.77 17.12 21.94
C GLU A 66 -17.67 18.31 22.36
N HIS A 67 -17.12 19.51 22.56
CA HIS A 67 -17.83 20.63 23.19
C HIS A 67 -18.13 21.84 22.26
N VAL A 68 -18.42 21.62 20.98
CA VAL A 68 -18.94 22.69 20.09
C VAL A 68 -20.33 22.31 19.59
N GLY A 69 -21.27 22.13 20.51
CA GLY A 69 -22.64 21.71 20.20
C GLY A 69 -23.74 22.25 21.10
N GLU A 70 -23.42 23.03 22.13
CA GLU A 70 -24.39 23.63 23.04
C GLU A 70 -23.68 24.94 23.46
N GLU A 71 -24.13 26.18 23.27
CA GLU A 71 -25.46 26.78 23.35
C GLU A 71 -25.37 28.16 22.64
N GLN A 72 -26.43 28.61 21.96
CA GLN A 72 -27.07 29.89 22.33
C GLN A 72 -28.43 30.08 21.61
N PRO A 73 -29.55 30.18 22.34
CA PRO A 73 -30.85 30.52 21.78
C PRO A 73 -30.94 32.01 21.41
N SER A 74 -31.89 32.30 20.51
CA SER A 74 -32.20 33.59 19.87
C SER A 74 -32.65 34.70 20.80
#